data_AF-A0A803MQS3-F1
#
_entry.id   AF-A0A803MQS3-F1
#
_cell.length_a   1.000
_cell.length_b   1.000
_cell.length_c   1.000
_cell.angle_alpha   90.00
_cell.angle_beta   90.00
_cell.angle_gamma   90.00
#
_symmetry.space_group_name_H-M   'P 1'
#
loop_
_entity.id
_entity.type
_entity.pdbx_description
1 polymer ?
#
loop_
_entity_poly.entity_id
_entity_poly.type
_entity_poly.pdbx_seq_one_letter_code
_entity_poly.pdbx_strand_id
1 'polypeptide(L)'
;MISEPVKAVDKADDNQQDDSVLGPIKSLFDPNEKTKSGKVLPKAYLKSAREVLKTLRESLKEDPQDMSKFRRTADAAKESIRDYLSNWRGQQAVTKEESYVKLEEVFRSLARFYSKAGPSASLSDEVKSEILHDLDVVEEYL
;
A
#
# COMPACT_ATOMS: atom_id res chain seq x y z
N MET A 1 -58.48 -53.75 -8.42
CA MET A 1 -59.36 -53.00 -9.33
C MET A 1 -59.38 -51.58 -8.79
N ILE A 2 -58.94 -50.50 -9.43
CA ILE A 2 -58.49 -50.12 -10.79
C ILE A 2 -57.83 -48.74 -10.48
N SER A 3 -56.66 -48.32 -10.96
CA SER A 3 -56.41 -47.72 -12.27
C SER A 3 -55.27 -46.71 -12.06
N GLU A 4 -54.18 -46.81 -12.83
CA GLU A 4 -53.47 -45.62 -13.31
C GLU A 4 -54.37 -44.95 -14.39
N PRO A 5 -54.27 -43.62 -14.72
CA PRO A 5 -53.03 -43.07 -15.31
C PRO A 5 -52.77 -41.52 -15.31
N VAL A 6 -51.57 -41.17 -15.83
CA VAL A 6 -51.04 -39.99 -16.56
C VAL A 6 -50.74 -38.58 -15.96
N LYS A 7 -49.47 -38.19 -16.15
CA LYS A 7 -48.84 -36.92 -16.66
C LYS A 7 -49.05 -35.57 -15.94
N ALA A 8 -47.91 -34.94 -15.58
CA ALA A 8 -47.48 -33.65 -16.12
C ALA A 8 -45.98 -33.41 -15.85
N VAL A 9 -45.24 -33.04 -16.90
CA VAL A 9 -43.88 -32.47 -16.86
C VAL A 9 -44.04 -30.98 -16.58
N ASP A 10 -43.27 -30.42 -15.65
CA ASP A 10 -42.84 -29.03 -15.78
C ASP A 10 -41.47 -28.79 -15.14
N LYS A 11 -40.68 -28.05 -15.91
CA LYS A 11 -39.29 -27.65 -15.71
C LYS A 11 -39.18 -26.55 -14.64
N ALA A 12 -38.06 -26.55 -13.92
CA ALA A 12 -37.23 -25.35 -13.74
C ALA A 12 -35.90 -25.76 -13.10
N ASP A 13 -34.97 -26.20 -13.96
CA ASP A 13 -33.54 -26.04 -13.71
C ASP A 13 -33.26 -24.55 -13.97
N ASP A 14 -33.33 -23.73 -12.92
CA ASP A 14 -32.99 -22.31 -12.99
C ASP A 14 -31.59 -22.13 -12.40
N ASN A 15 -30.61 -22.45 -13.22
CA ASN A 15 -29.20 -22.23 -12.92
C ASN A 15 -28.56 -21.57 -14.14
N GLN A 16 -28.93 -20.32 -14.42
CA GLN A 16 -28.12 -19.35 -15.16
C GLN A 16 -28.88 -18.04 -15.37
N GLN A 17 -28.62 -17.05 -14.51
CA GLN A 17 -28.78 -15.59 -14.67
C GLN A 17 -28.76 -15.03 -13.23
N ASP A 18 -27.80 -14.24 -12.75
CA ASP A 18 -27.08 -13.12 -13.34
C ASP A 18 -25.83 -12.83 -12.50
N ASP A 19 -24.62 -13.10 -13.01
CA ASP A 19 -23.38 -12.78 -12.28
C ASP A 19 -22.33 -12.07 -13.16
N SER A 20 -22.74 -11.59 -14.34
CA SER A 20 -21.81 -11.03 -15.32
C SER A 20 -21.65 -9.51 -15.25
N VAL A 21 -22.57 -8.79 -14.56
CA VAL A 21 -22.56 -7.31 -14.48
C VAL A 21 -22.20 -6.80 -13.08
N LEU A 22 -22.34 -7.63 -12.05
CA LEU A 22 -21.98 -7.30 -10.66
C LEU A 22 -20.54 -7.69 -10.30
N GLY A 23 -19.91 -8.60 -11.06
CA GLY A 23 -18.52 -9.02 -10.87
C GLY A 23 -17.48 -7.88 -10.91
N PRO A 24 -17.54 -6.95 -11.89
CA PRO A 24 -16.62 -5.81 -11.95
C PRO A 24 -16.79 -4.87 -10.74
N ILE A 25 -18.03 -4.65 -10.30
CA ILE A 25 -18.34 -3.73 -9.19
C ILE A 25 -17.85 -4.33 -7.85
N LYS A 26 -17.98 -5.64 -7.66
CA LYS A 26 -17.49 -6.34 -6.47
C LYS A 26 -15.96 -6.29 -6.35
N SER A 27 -15.24 -6.35 -7.48
CA SER A 27 -13.77 -6.26 -7.51
C SER A 27 -13.22 -4.89 -7.07
N LEU A 28 -13.98 -3.80 -7.25
CA LEU A 28 -13.59 -2.46 -6.79
C LEU A 28 -13.52 -2.36 -5.26
N PHE A 29 -14.33 -3.17 -4.58
CA PHE A 29 -14.42 -3.28 -3.12
C PHE A 29 -13.60 -4.43 -2.55
N ASP A 30 -12.74 -5.09 -3.34
CA ASP A 30 -11.82 -6.10 -2.81
C ASP A 30 -10.89 -5.42 -1.78
N PRO A 31 -10.87 -5.90 -0.52
CA PRO A 31 -9.97 -5.38 0.50
C PRO A 31 -8.49 -5.65 0.18
N ASN A 32 -8.20 -6.51 -0.80
CA ASN A 32 -6.85 -6.84 -1.24
C ASN A 32 -6.61 -6.44 -2.70
N GLU A 33 -5.33 -6.27 -3.05
CA GLU A 33 -4.88 -5.91 -4.38
C GLU A 33 -3.59 -6.68 -4.70
N LYS A 34 -3.42 -7.04 -5.98
CA LYS A 34 -2.23 -7.74 -6.47
C LYS A 34 -1.11 -6.74 -6.77
N THR A 35 0.05 -6.95 -6.18
CA THR A 35 1.27 -6.13 -6.37
C THR A 35 1.99 -6.44 -7.68
N LYS A 36 2.99 -5.62 -8.05
CA LYS A 36 3.90 -5.89 -9.18
C LYS A 36 4.66 -7.21 -9.01
N SER A 37 5.02 -7.54 -7.77
CA SER A 37 5.63 -8.83 -7.40
C SER A 37 4.68 -10.03 -7.48
N GLY A 38 3.39 -9.79 -7.77
CA GLY A 38 2.37 -10.81 -7.95
C GLY A 38 1.73 -11.31 -6.66
N LYS A 39 2.11 -10.75 -5.51
CA LYS A 39 1.52 -11.06 -4.19
C LYS A 39 0.19 -10.34 -4.00
N VAL A 40 -0.69 -10.88 -3.17
CA VAL A 40 -1.98 -10.28 -2.83
C VAL A 40 -1.89 -9.71 -1.43
N LEU A 41 -1.97 -8.38 -1.30
CA LEU A 41 -1.81 -7.67 -0.04
C LEU A 41 -3.02 -6.77 0.26
N PRO A 42 -3.25 -6.39 1.52
CA PRO A 42 -4.31 -5.45 1.86
C PRO A 42 -4.18 -4.15 1.08
N LYS A 43 -5.24 -3.73 0.39
CA LYS A 43 -5.28 -2.51 -0.41
C LYS A 43 -4.98 -1.25 0.42
N ALA A 44 -5.45 -1.24 1.68
CA ALA A 44 -5.15 -0.17 2.63
C ALA A 44 -3.65 -0.07 2.94
N TYR A 45 -2.94 -1.21 2.98
CA TYR A 45 -1.49 -1.24 3.17
C TYR A 45 -0.77 -0.65 1.96
N LEU A 46 -1.12 -1.12 0.76
CA LEU A 46 -0.52 -0.62 -0.47
C LEU A 46 -0.73 0.89 -0.63
N LYS A 47 -1.93 1.39 -0.34
CA LYS A 47 -2.22 2.82 -0.35
C LYS A 47 -1.34 3.58 0.64
N SER A 48 -1.21 3.10 1.87
CA SER A 48 -0.40 3.75 2.90
C SER A 48 1.09 3.74 2.54
N ALA A 49 1.61 2.61 2.03
CA ALA A 49 2.99 2.49 1.57
C ALA A 49 3.28 3.43 0.38
N ARG A 50 2.38 3.49 -0.61
CA ARG A 50 2.51 4.39 -1.77
C ARG A 50 2.48 5.86 -1.36
N GLU A 51 1.67 6.22 -0.36
CA GLU A 51 1.64 7.59 0.18
C GLU A 51 2.95 7.97 0.86
N VAL A 52 3.56 7.04 1.62
CA VAL A 52 4.90 7.23 2.20
C VAL A 52 5.94 7.46 1.09
N LEU A 53 5.95 6.62 0.05
CA LEU A 53 6.88 6.74 -1.07
C LEU A 53 6.75 8.10 -1.77
N LYS A 54 5.52 8.51 -2.05
CA LYS A 54 5.22 9.79 -2.69
C LYS A 54 5.73 10.97 -1.86
N THR A 55 5.27 11.07 -0.62
CA THR A 55 5.59 12.20 0.26
C THR A 55 7.08 12.27 0.62
N LEU A 56 7.75 11.13 0.82
CA LEU A 56 9.21 11.11 1.01
C LEU A 56 9.96 11.57 -0.24
N ARG A 57 9.60 11.11 -1.44
CA ARG A 57 10.26 11.55 -2.68
C ARG A 57 10.06 13.04 -2.92
N GLU A 58 8.86 13.55 -2.68
CA GLU A 58 8.57 14.99 -2.76
C GLU A 58 9.43 15.79 -1.78
N SER A 59 9.54 15.34 -0.52
CA SER A 59 10.37 16.01 0.48
C SER A 59 11.88 15.97 0.16
N LEU A 60 12.39 14.83 -0.31
CA LEU A 60 13.83 14.64 -0.56
C LEU A 60 14.33 15.37 -1.82
N LYS A 61 13.44 15.56 -2.81
CA LYS A 61 13.74 16.26 -4.07
C LYS A 61 13.46 17.76 -4.02
N GLU A 62 12.86 18.26 -2.94
CA GLU A 62 12.55 19.67 -2.80
C GLU A 62 13.82 20.52 -2.63
N ASP A 63 13.82 21.71 -3.21
CA ASP A 63 14.93 22.65 -3.09
C ASP A 63 15.01 23.20 -1.65
N PRO A 64 16.12 23.01 -0.92
CA PRO A 64 16.28 23.57 0.41
C PRO A 64 16.26 25.10 0.45
N GLN A 65 16.41 25.81 -0.68
CA GLN A 65 16.25 27.26 -0.73
C GLN A 65 14.79 27.70 -0.61
N ASP A 66 13.82 26.88 -1.04
CA ASP A 66 12.39 27.11 -0.78
C ASP A 66 12.00 26.52 0.58
N MET A 67 12.40 27.22 1.65
CA MET A 67 12.17 26.77 3.03
C MET A 67 10.69 26.57 3.38
N SER A 68 9.77 27.29 2.73
CA SER A 68 8.33 27.16 2.97
C SER A 68 7.83 25.83 2.41
N LYS A 69 8.15 25.56 1.15
CA LYS A 69 7.75 24.32 0.47
C LYS A 69 8.47 23.11 1.04
N PHE A 70 9.78 23.22 1.33
CA PHE A 70 10.56 22.18 2.00
C PHE A 70 9.94 21.76 3.34
N ARG A 71 9.53 22.72 4.18
CA ARG A 71 8.87 22.39 5.45
C ARG A 71 7.54 21.67 5.24
N ARG A 72 6.71 22.16 4.32
CA ARG A 72 5.40 21.55 4.01
C ARG A 72 5.53 20.12 3.52
N THR A 73 6.46 19.85 2.59
CA THR A 73 6.69 18.50 2.06
C THR A 73 7.32 17.58 3.12
N ALA A 74 8.24 18.10 3.94
CA ALA A 74 8.81 17.34 5.06
C ALA A 74 7.77 16.99 6.13
N ASP A 75 6.86 17.90 6.46
CA ASP A 75 5.79 17.64 7.43
C ASP A 75 4.77 16.63 6.89
N ALA A 76 4.42 16.70 5.60
CA ALA A 76 3.59 15.69 4.93
C ALA A 76 4.26 14.30 4.98
N ALA A 77 5.57 14.22 4.73
CA ALA A 77 6.31 12.96 4.84
C ALA A 77 6.35 12.42 6.28
N LYS A 78 6.51 13.29 7.28
CA LYS A 78 6.45 12.87 8.69
C LYS A 78 5.07 12.34 9.07
N GLU A 79 4.01 12.97 8.59
CA GLU A 79 2.64 12.55 8.83
C GLU A 79 2.35 11.18 8.18
N SER A 80 2.68 11.01 6.90
CA SER A 80 2.49 9.73 6.21
C SER A 80 3.25 8.58 6.87
N ILE A 81 4.49 8.81 7.34
CA ILE A 81 5.26 7.81 8.10
C ILE A 81 4.60 7.50 9.43
N ARG A 82 4.15 8.52 10.18
CA ARG A 82 3.49 8.33 11.46
C ARG A 82 2.23 7.49 11.30
N ASP A 83 1.42 7.80 10.30
CA ASP A 83 0.17 7.10 10.02
C ASP A 83 0.44 5.66 9.56
N TYR A 84 1.43 5.45 8.69
CA TYR A 84 1.84 4.12 8.27
C TYR A 84 2.25 3.27 9.49
N LEU A 85 3.12 3.80 10.35
CA LEU A 85 3.59 3.10 11.53
C LEU A 85 2.48 2.85 12.55
N SER A 86 1.55 3.78 12.73
CA SER A 86 0.41 3.63 13.64
C SER A 86 -0.50 2.46 13.23
N ASN A 87 -0.70 2.30 11.92
CA ASN A 87 -1.59 1.28 11.40
C ASN A 87 -0.89 -0.07 11.18
N TRP A 88 0.30 -0.09 10.58
CA TRP A 88 0.89 -1.32 10.02
C TRP A 88 2.01 -1.94 10.85
N ARG A 89 2.58 -1.21 11.81
CA ARG A 89 3.72 -1.71 12.57
C ARG A 89 3.35 -2.99 13.34
N GLY A 90 4.08 -4.07 13.05
CA GLY A 90 3.87 -5.37 13.70
C GLY A 90 2.63 -6.15 13.23
N GLN A 91 1.93 -5.67 12.20
CA GLN A 91 0.83 -6.42 11.62
C GLN A 91 1.33 -7.68 10.91
N GLN A 92 0.87 -8.84 11.38
CA GLN A 92 1.29 -10.15 10.84
C GLN A 92 0.95 -10.34 9.35
N ALA A 93 -0.07 -9.64 8.85
CA ALA A 93 -0.48 -9.68 7.45
C ALA A 93 0.57 -9.10 6.48
N VAL A 94 1.50 -8.25 6.96
CA VAL A 94 2.47 -7.55 6.11
C VAL A 94 3.91 -7.65 6.62
N THR A 95 4.13 -8.07 7.88
CA THR A 95 5.46 -8.05 8.51
C THR A 95 6.53 -8.92 7.83
N LYS A 96 6.12 -9.87 6.98
CA LYS A 96 7.02 -10.75 6.21
C LYS A 96 7.21 -10.30 4.77
N GLU A 97 6.53 -9.23 4.37
CA GLU A 97 6.59 -8.71 3.00
C GLU A 97 7.84 -7.86 2.79
N GLU A 98 8.48 -8.01 1.64
CA GLU A 98 9.74 -7.33 1.30
C GLU A 98 9.53 -5.81 1.25
N SER A 99 8.37 -5.36 0.75
CA SER A 99 7.99 -3.94 0.77
C SER A 99 7.94 -3.37 2.20
N TYR A 100 7.45 -4.16 3.16
CA TYR A 100 7.36 -3.76 4.57
C TYR A 100 8.75 -3.69 5.20
N VAL A 101 9.53 -4.76 5.03
CA VAL A 101 10.90 -4.85 5.59
C VAL A 101 11.77 -3.71 5.06
N LYS A 102 11.70 -3.42 3.75
CA LYS A 102 12.49 -2.37 3.14
C LYS A 102 12.04 -0.96 3.57
N LEU A 103 10.74 -0.73 3.77
CA LEU A 103 10.26 0.52 4.38
C LEU A 103 10.75 0.71 5.81
N GLU A 104 10.78 -0.35 6.62
CA GLU A 104 11.33 -0.26 7.98
C GLU A 104 12.83 0.08 7.97
N GLU A 105 13.60 -0.40 7.00
CA GLU A 105 15.01 -0.02 6.82
C GLU A 105 15.14 1.48 6.51
N VAL A 106 14.32 2.03 5.61
CA VAL A 106 14.28 3.46 5.31
C VAL A 106 13.99 4.28 6.57
N PHE A 107 12.96 3.91 7.34
CA PHE A 107 12.63 4.62 8.57
C PHE A 107 13.74 4.53 9.62
N ARG A 108 14.40 3.37 9.71
CA ARG A 108 15.53 3.17 10.61
C ARG A 108 16.74 4.01 10.18
N SER A 109 17.00 4.14 8.89
CA SER A 109 18.06 5.01 8.34
C SER A 109 17.80 6.47 8.69
N LEU A 110 16.59 6.96 8.41
CA LEU A 110 16.14 8.30 8.79
C LEU A 110 16.27 8.55 10.31
N ALA A 111 15.77 7.63 11.13
CA ALA A 111 15.85 7.77 12.60
C ALA A 111 17.30 7.77 13.09
N ARG A 112 18.18 6.94 12.51
CA ARG A 112 19.62 6.93 12.84
C ARG A 112 20.31 8.23 12.45
N PHE A 113 19.98 8.80 11.30
CA PHE A 113 20.51 10.09 10.87
C PHE A 113 20.08 11.19 11.86
N TYR A 114 18.77 11.37 12.07
CA TYR A 114 18.25 12.46 12.88
C TYR A 114 18.54 12.32 14.38
N SER A 115 18.74 11.11 14.90
CA SER A 115 19.20 10.91 16.28
C SER A 115 20.65 11.35 16.50
N LYS A 116 21.49 11.32 15.46
CA LYS A 116 22.89 11.78 15.53
C LYS A 116 23.06 13.25 15.15
N ALA A 117 22.42 13.67 14.05
CA ALA A 117 22.59 15.00 13.48
C ALA A 117 21.63 16.05 14.09
N GLY A 118 20.56 15.60 14.76
CA GLY A 118 19.51 16.45 15.31
C GLY A 118 18.33 16.64 14.34
N PRO A 119 17.12 16.93 14.85
CA PRO A 119 15.85 16.86 14.09
C PRO A 119 15.70 17.90 12.97
N SER A 120 16.56 18.92 12.95
CA SER A 120 16.56 19.99 11.94
C SER A 120 17.76 19.91 10.99
N ALA A 121 18.57 18.85 11.08
CA ALA A 121 19.71 18.67 10.21
C ALA A 121 19.27 18.36 8.77
N SER A 122 19.94 18.98 7.81
CA SER A 122 19.76 18.63 6.39
C SER A 122 20.41 17.28 6.11
N LEU A 123 19.69 16.38 5.44
CA LEU A 123 20.26 15.11 4.97
C LEU A 123 21.44 15.39 4.01
N SER A 124 22.54 14.67 4.19
CA SER A 124 23.65 14.66 3.23
C SER A 124 23.22 14.00 1.92
N ASP A 125 23.84 14.36 0.81
CA ASP A 125 23.48 13.83 -0.51
C ASP A 125 23.62 12.30 -0.59
N GLU A 126 24.62 11.71 0.08
CA GLU A 126 24.78 10.26 0.19
C GLU A 126 23.55 9.58 0.80
N VAL A 127 23.14 10.02 2.00
CA VAL A 127 21.94 9.51 2.69
C VAL A 127 20.67 9.75 1.88
N LYS A 128 20.54 10.90 1.20
CA LYS A 128 19.40 11.16 0.31
C LYS A 128 19.34 10.16 -0.84
N SER A 129 20.46 9.94 -1.53
CA SER A 129 20.56 9.00 -2.65
C SER A 129 20.27 7.56 -2.22
N GLU A 130 20.79 7.14 -1.06
CA GLU A 130 20.51 5.83 -0.46
C GLU A 130 19.00 5.65 -0.20
N ILE A 131 18.37 6.63 0.46
CA ILE A 131 16.93 6.57 0.73
C ILE A 131 16.12 6.54 -0.58
N LEU A 132 16.45 7.38 -1.56
CA LEU A 132 15.74 7.39 -2.85
C LEU A 132 15.85 6.04 -3.56
N HIS A 133 17.03 5.43 -3.58
CA HIS A 133 17.23 4.09 -4.13
C HIS A 133 16.38 3.05 -3.38
N ASP A 134 16.38 3.09 -2.06
CA ASP A 134 15.59 2.16 -1.25
C ASP A 134 14.07 2.32 -1.48
N LEU A 135 13.59 3.54 -1.72
CA LEU A 135 12.19 3.78 -2.11
C LEU A 135 11.85 3.18 -3.48
N ASP A 136 12.78 3.21 -4.43
CA ASP A 136 12.61 2.56 -5.73
C ASP A 136 12.52 1.04 -5.57
N VAL A 137 13.35 0.45 -4.70
CA VAL A 137 13.26 -0.99 -4.36
C VAL A 137 11.91 -1.33 -3.72
N VAL A 138 11.40 -0.52 -2.78
CA VAL A 138 10.06 -0.72 -2.20
C VAL A 138 8.99 -0.71 -3.29
N GLU A 139 9.09 0.22 -4.23
CA GLU A 139 8.11 0.38 -5.31
C GLU A 139 8.01 -0.83 -6.25
N GLU A 140 9.09 -1.61 -6.40
CA GLU A 140 9.08 -2.85 -7.17
C GLU A 140 8.31 -3.99 -6.47
N TYR A 141 8.15 -3.91 -5.15
CA TYR A 141 7.43 -4.92 -4.36
C TYR A 141 5.94 -4.59 -4.13
N LEU A 142 5.53 -3.34 -4.39
CA LEU A 142 4.14 -2.84 -4.26
C LEU A 142 3.31 -3.03 -5.52
#